data_AF-A0A1Y1KBI6-F1
#
_entry.id   AF-A0A1Y1KBI6-F1
#
_cell.length_a   1.000
_cell.length_b   1.000
_cell.length_c   1.000
_cell.angle_alpha   90.00
_cell.angle_beta   90.00
_cell.angle_gamma   90.00
#
_symmetry.space_group_name_H-M   'P 1'
#
loop_
_entity.id
_entity.type
_entity.pdbx_description
1 polymer ?
#
loop_
_entity_poly.entity_id
_entity_poly.type
_entity_poly.pdbx_seq_one_letter_code
_entity_poly.pdbx_strand_id
1 'polypeptide(L)'
;MEVKDESENSEDEELNKHIKLGRHLFRRPTQLKLEGEIWNATESAEKFVQYLLAEKTQLLRHPTTLKMEGDMETKTENRDKYVAYENQIRPNLLKTDTHLHLEGNIDISTENRDKFLPPELLPRPPLAKRNTNLHMEGDMHLGSENRDKFIPLDPLPRPPLTKRGTNLHLEGDMTLNSEYRNIFVGFEELERIRPAFPTNNLKSDGFLQTETETSKFVKHDIQPVIPLLRNYDVGKRINLGDEPIVKKA
;
A
#
# COMPACT_ATOMS: atom_id res chain seq x y z
N MET A 1 -4.62 -48.05 3.95
CA MET A 1 -4.22 -47.34 5.17
C MET A 1 -2.71 -47.49 5.26
N GLU A 2 -1.99 -46.37 5.26
CA GLU A 2 -0.55 -46.28 5.55
C GLU A 2 -0.21 -47.00 6.89
N VAL A 3 1.02 -47.40 7.21
CA VAL A 3 2.20 -46.55 7.49
C VAL A 3 3.50 -47.37 7.45
N LYS A 4 4.57 -46.63 7.13
CA LYS A 4 5.98 -46.92 6.82
C LYS A 4 6.87 -47.58 7.89
N ASP A 5 7.87 -48.30 7.37
CA ASP A 5 9.34 -48.26 7.56
C ASP A 5 9.95 -47.99 8.96
N GLU A 6 10.87 -48.86 9.39
CA GLU A 6 12.34 -48.62 9.37
C GLU A 6 13.12 -49.71 10.14
N SER A 7 14.38 -49.90 9.72
CA SER A 7 15.53 -50.54 10.40
C SER A 7 15.88 -52.01 10.11
N GLU A 8 16.36 -52.24 8.88
CA GLU A 8 17.33 -53.30 8.53
C GLU A 8 18.74 -52.87 9.01
N ASN A 9 19.42 -53.69 9.83
CA ASN A 9 20.89 -53.73 9.98
C ASN A 9 21.33 -54.75 11.06
N SER A 10 21.07 -56.04 10.86
CA SER A 10 21.61 -57.07 11.77
C SER A 10 22.12 -58.36 11.10
N GLU A 11 22.01 -58.50 9.78
CA GLU A 11 22.35 -59.77 9.11
C GLU A 11 23.75 -59.80 8.47
N ASP A 12 24.38 -58.63 8.27
CA ASP A 12 25.72 -58.51 7.66
C ASP A 12 26.88 -58.89 8.61
N GLU A 13 26.60 -59.07 9.91
CA GLU A 13 27.62 -59.34 10.93
C GLU A 13 28.00 -60.83 11.07
N GLU A 14 27.16 -61.77 10.60
CA GLU A 14 27.42 -63.21 10.78
C GLU A 14 28.29 -63.82 9.67
N LEU A 15 28.28 -63.27 8.46
CA LEU A 15 29.07 -63.80 7.33
C LEU A 15 30.57 -63.50 7.43
N ASN A 16 30.97 -62.51 8.22
CA ASN A 16 32.37 -62.09 8.38
C ASN A 16 33.17 -62.89 9.43
N LYS A 17 32.58 -63.87 10.11
CA LYS A 17 33.30 -64.67 11.12
C LYS A 17 34.18 -65.79 10.53
N HIS A 18 33.98 -66.17 9.27
CA HIS A 18 34.61 -67.38 8.71
C HIS A 18 35.90 -67.18 7.88
N ILE A 19 36.40 -65.96 7.71
CA ILE A 19 37.65 -65.69 6.97
C ILE A 19 38.79 -65.36 7.94
N LYS A 20 39.00 -66.21 8.96
CA LYS A 20 40.13 -66.10 9.92
C LYS A 20 41.04 -67.33 9.94
N LEU A 21 41.18 -68.03 8.81
CA LEU A 21 42.03 -69.22 8.69
C LEU A 21 42.90 -69.23 7.42
N GLY A 22 43.38 -68.06 6.99
CA GLY A 22 44.42 -67.94 5.95
C GLY A 22 45.74 -67.50 6.57
N ARG A 23 46.74 -68.39 6.63
CA ARG A 23 48.10 -68.07 7.10
C ARG A 23 48.63 -66.86 6.34
N HIS A 24 48.78 -65.73 7.02
CA HIS A 24 49.38 -64.52 6.46
C HIS A 24 50.88 -64.81 6.23
N LEU A 25 51.28 -65.04 4.98
CA LEU A 25 52.69 -65.15 4.62
C LEU A 25 53.31 -63.75 4.77
N PHE A 26 53.93 -63.49 5.92
CA PHE A 26 54.69 -62.27 6.15
C PHE A 26 55.85 -62.19 5.15
N ARG A 27 55.66 -61.43 4.07
CA ARG A 27 56.77 -61.04 3.19
C ARG A 27 57.71 -60.16 4.00
N ARG A 28 59.02 -60.44 3.94
CA ARG A 28 60.04 -59.63 4.61
C ARG A 28 59.95 -58.18 4.07
N PRO A 29 59.99 -57.15 4.93
CA PRO A 29 59.97 -55.78 4.45
C PRO A 29 61.24 -55.52 3.65
N THR A 30 61.07 -55.16 2.37
CA THR A 30 62.16 -54.62 1.54
C THR A 30 62.16 -53.11 1.69
N GLN A 31 63.33 -52.47 1.65
CA GLN A 31 63.47 -51.01 1.75
C GLN A 31 63.19 -50.28 0.43
N LEU A 32 62.61 -50.97 -0.56
CA LEU A 32 62.37 -50.41 -1.89
C LEU A 32 60.95 -49.84 -1.95
N LYS A 33 60.84 -48.52 -2.07
CA LYS A 33 59.57 -47.85 -2.40
C LYS A 33 59.36 -47.92 -3.91
N LEU A 34 58.14 -48.25 -4.34
CA LEU A 34 57.72 -48.06 -5.73
C LEU A 34 57.57 -46.56 -5.95
N GLU A 35 58.65 -45.91 -6.37
CA GLU A 35 58.66 -44.51 -6.75
C GLU A 35 58.83 -44.41 -8.27
N GLY A 36 57.94 -43.66 -8.90
CA GLY A 36 57.86 -43.44 -10.33
C GLY A 36 56.48 -42.94 -10.73
N GLU A 37 56.42 -41.86 -11.51
CA GLU A 37 55.17 -41.41 -12.13
C GLU A 37 54.78 -42.43 -13.21
N ILE A 38 53.63 -43.07 -13.04
CA ILE A 38 53.13 -44.04 -14.02
C ILE A 38 52.45 -43.25 -15.14
N TRP A 39 53.10 -43.15 -16.29
CA TRP A 39 52.54 -42.50 -17.47
C TRP A 39 51.49 -43.41 -18.12
N ASN A 40 50.23 -43.20 -17.75
CA ASN A 40 49.10 -44.01 -18.23
C ASN A 40 48.40 -43.40 -19.47
N ALA A 41 48.87 -42.25 -19.96
CA ALA A 41 48.33 -41.61 -21.15
C ALA A 41 49.02 -42.20 -22.40
N THR A 42 48.24 -42.87 -23.25
CA THR A 42 48.73 -43.29 -24.57
C THR A 42 48.74 -42.09 -25.51
N GLU A 43 49.67 -42.02 -26.46
CA GLU A 43 49.75 -40.91 -27.42
C GLU A 43 48.43 -40.69 -28.21
N SER A 44 47.67 -41.78 -28.43
CA SER A 44 46.36 -41.73 -29.07
C SER A 44 45.33 -40.98 -28.23
N ALA A 45 45.34 -41.21 -26.91
CA ALA A 45 44.44 -40.55 -25.98
C ALA A 45 44.69 -39.03 -25.95
N GLU A 46 45.95 -38.60 -25.98
CA GLU A 46 46.31 -37.17 -25.96
C GLU A 46 45.94 -36.44 -27.25
N LYS A 47 46.14 -37.08 -28.42
CA LYS A 47 45.87 -36.45 -29.73
C LYS A 47 44.37 -36.27 -30.02
N PHE A 48 43.50 -37.15 -29.50
CA PHE A 48 42.06 -37.13 -29.81
C PHE A 48 41.20 -36.31 -28.83
N VAL A 49 41.77 -35.76 -27.75
CA VAL A 49 41.04 -34.89 -26.81
C VAL A 49 40.48 -33.65 -27.52
N GLN A 50 41.27 -33.06 -28.42
CA GLN A 50 40.94 -31.77 -29.03
C GLN A 50 39.70 -31.80 -29.94
N TYR A 51 39.40 -32.95 -30.56
CA TYR A 51 38.22 -33.09 -31.42
C TYR A 51 36.91 -33.25 -30.62
N LEU A 52 36.97 -33.88 -29.44
CA LEU A 52 35.79 -34.01 -28.56
C LEU A 52 35.41 -32.68 -27.89
N LEU A 53 36.38 -31.80 -27.70
CA LEU A 53 36.20 -30.46 -27.14
C LEU A 53 35.94 -29.39 -28.21
N ALA A 54 35.84 -29.75 -29.49
CA ALA A 54 35.52 -28.80 -30.55
C ALA A 54 34.05 -28.35 -30.43
N GLU A 55 33.82 -27.07 -30.18
CA GLU A 55 32.47 -26.50 -30.10
C GLU A 55 31.76 -26.59 -31.47
N LYS A 56 30.51 -27.05 -31.46
CA LYS A 56 29.68 -27.08 -32.68
C LYS A 56 29.29 -25.66 -33.07
N THR A 57 29.39 -25.35 -34.35
CA THR A 57 28.99 -24.04 -34.89
C THR A 57 27.51 -23.79 -34.66
N GLN A 58 27.15 -22.60 -34.15
CA GLN A 58 25.76 -22.23 -33.87
C GLN A 58 24.98 -21.98 -35.18
N LEU A 59 23.81 -22.61 -35.31
CA LEU A 59 22.89 -22.34 -36.43
C LEU A 59 22.26 -20.95 -36.26
N LEU A 60 22.54 -20.03 -37.18
CA LEU A 60 21.82 -18.76 -37.26
C LEU A 60 20.42 -18.97 -37.84
N ARG A 61 19.37 -18.79 -37.02
CA ARG A 61 17.99 -18.68 -37.50
C ARG A 61 17.65 -17.20 -37.68
N HIS A 62 17.24 -16.80 -38.89
CA HIS A 62 16.76 -15.46 -39.13
C HIS A 62 15.33 -15.28 -38.58
N PRO A 63 15.06 -14.25 -37.77
CA PRO A 63 13.70 -13.93 -37.35
C PRO A 63 12.91 -13.39 -38.53
N THR A 64 11.64 -13.78 -38.66
CA THR A 64 10.73 -13.17 -39.64
C THR A 64 10.19 -11.84 -39.08
N THR A 65 10.08 -10.82 -39.95
CA THR A 65 9.55 -9.49 -39.60
C THR A 65 8.08 -9.32 -39.96
N LEU A 66 7.35 -10.43 -40.17
CA LEU A 66 5.96 -10.38 -40.60
C LEU A 66 5.07 -9.93 -39.43
N LYS A 67 4.37 -8.81 -39.62
CA LYS A 67 3.35 -8.32 -38.68
C LYS A 67 1.97 -8.62 -39.25
N MET A 68 1.05 -9.02 -38.38
CA MET A 68 -0.35 -9.10 -38.76
C MET A 68 -0.88 -7.67 -38.92
N GLU A 69 -1.26 -7.31 -40.14
CA GLU A 69 -1.83 -6.01 -40.48
C GLU A 69 -3.30 -6.15 -40.87
N GLY A 70 -4.08 -5.10 -40.59
CA GLY A 70 -5.50 -5.02 -40.90
C GLY A 70 -6.34 -4.66 -39.67
N ASP A 71 -7.26 -3.72 -39.86
CA ASP A 71 -8.25 -3.38 -38.85
C ASP A 71 -9.42 -4.36 -38.98
N MET A 72 -9.58 -5.23 -37.97
CA MET A 72 -10.72 -6.14 -37.89
C MET A 72 -11.87 -5.43 -37.19
N GLU A 73 -12.96 -5.20 -37.91
CA GLU A 73 -14.22 -4.73 -37.31
C GLU A 73 -14.80 -5.87 -36.44
N THR A 74 -14.62 -5.78 -35.11
CA THR A 74 -15.07 -6.82 -34.17
C THR A 74 -16.50 -6.61 -33.68
N LYS A 75 -17.18 -5.55 -34.14
CA LYS A 75 -18.55 -5.24 -33.73
C LYS A 75 -19.53 -5.95 -34.66
N THR A 76 -20.48 -6.64 -34.04
CA THR A 76 -21.57 -7.29 -34.76
C THR A 76 -22.80 -6.38 -34.76
N GLU A 77 -23.63 -6.46 -35.80
CA GLU A 77 -24.84 -5.65 -35.90
C GLU A 77 -25.77 -5.79 -34.69
N ASN A 78 -25.77 -6.96 -34.04
CA ASN A 78 -26.57 -7.20 -32.85
C ASN A 78 -26.09 -6.36 -31.66
N ARG A 79 -24.78 -6.17 -31.50
CA ARG A 79 -24.22 -5.33 -30.44
C ARG A 79 -24.64 -3.88 -30.60
N ASP A 80 -24.77 -3.40 -31.84
CA ASP A 80 -25.15 -2.02 -32.14
C ASP A 80 -26.67 -1.81 -32.03
N LYS A 81 -27.48 -2.81 -32.40
CA LYS A 81 -28.95 -2.72 -32.39
C LYS A 81 -29.58 -2.96 -31.01
N TYR A 82 -28.99 -3.84 -30.19
CA TYR A 82 -29.57 -4.25 -28.91
C TYR A 82 -28.71 -3.76 -27.74
N VAL A 83 -28.93 -2.49 -27.37
CA VAL A 83 -28.29 -1.84 -26.23
C VAL A 83 -29.23 -1.86 -25.03
N ALA A 84 -28.68 -1.94 -23.81
CA ALA A 84 -29.46 -1.84 -22.59
C ALA A 84 -30.09 -0.43 -22.49
N TYR A 85 -31.42 -0.37 -22.52
CA TYR A 85 -32.17 0.86 -22.23
C TYR A 85 -32.41 0.95 -20.72
N GLU A 86 -31.40 1.44 -20.00
CA GLU A 86 -31.53 1.67 -18.57
C GLU A 86 -32.53 2.81 -18.30
N ASN A 87 -33.36 2.64 -17.26
CA ASN A 87 -34.28 3.64 -16.71
C ASN A 87 -35.65 3.86 -17.39
N GLN A 88 -36.24 2.83 -18.02
CA GLN A 88 -37.68 2.87 -18.35
C GLN A 88 -38.55 2.53 -17.13
N ILE A 89 -38.53 3.38 -16.10
CA ILE A 89 -39.40 3.23 -14.93
C ILE A 89 -40.75 3.86 -15.25
N ARG A 90 -41.84 3.09 -15.14
CA ARG A 90 -43.20 3.64 -15.27
C ARG A 90 -43.44 4.66 -14.15
N PRO A 91 -44.03 5.84 -14.43
CA PRO A 91 -44.32 6.81 -13.40
C PRO A 91 -45.27 6.21 -12.36
N ASN A 92 -45.01 6.49 -11.09
CA ASN A 92 -45.84 6.02 -9.98
C ASN A 92 -47.26 6.61 -10.11
N LEU A 93 -48.29 5.77 -10.01
CA LEU A 93 -49.67 6.22 -9.96
C LEU A 93 -49.90 6.98 -8.65
N LEU A 94 -50.19 8.29 -8.76
CA LEU A 94 -50.54 9.13 -7.62
C LEU A 94 -51.98 8.86 -7.20
N LYS A 95 -52.18 8.47 -5.93
CA LYS A 95 -53.52 8.36 -5.33
C LYS A 95 -53.98 9.77 -4.93
N THR A 96 -55.24 10.11 -5.23
CA THR A 96 -55.80 11.41 -4.83
C THR A 96 -56.19 11.40 -3.36
N ASP A 97 -55.76 12.42 -2.63
CA ASP A 97 -56.10 12.58 -1.22
C ASP A 97 -57.55 13.03 -1.05
N THR A 98 -58.26 12.41 -0.10
CA THR A 98 -59.64 12.79 0.24
C THR A 98 -59.64 13.88 1.31
N HIS A 99 -60.43 14.93 1.11
CA HIS A 99 -60.55 16.06 2.04
C HIS A 99 -61.69 15.86 3.07
N LEU A 100 -62.07 14.62 3.35
CA LEU A 100 -63.14 14.30 4.30
C LEU A 100 -62.60 14.40 5.73
N HIS A 101 -63.17 15.31 6.51
CA HIS A 101 -62.87 15.47 7.92
C HIS A 101 -64.13 15.09 8.72
N LEU A 102 -63.96 14.34 9.80
CA LEU A 102 -65.06 14.08 10.73
C LEU A 102 -65.35 15.38 11.48
N GLU A 103 -66.49 16.00 11.17
CA GLU A 103 -67.00 17.21 11.81
C GLU A 103 -68.14 16.89 12.78
N GLY A 104 -68.25 17.67 13.85
CA GLY A 104 -69.29 17.53 14.88
C GLY A 104 -68.74 17.12 16.24
N ASN A 105 -69.39 17.62 17.29
CA ASN A 105 -69.14 17.19 18.66
C ASN A 105 -70.05 15.99 18.95
N ILE A 106 -69.45 14.83 19.18
CA ILE A 106 -70.17 13.65 19.66
C ILE A 106 -70.11 13.69 21.18
N ASP A 107 -71.27 13.76 21.83
CA ASP A 107 -71.37 13.62 23.28
C ASP A 107 -71.14 12.15 23.65
N ILE A 108 -69.93 11.86 24.10
CA ILE A 108 -69.48 10.50 24.49
C ILE A 108 -69.79 10.24 25.99
N SER A 109 -70.22 11.25 26.75
CA SER A 109 -70.57 11.05 28.17
C SER A 109 -71.89 10.29 28.30
N THR A 110 -71.89 9.30 29.18
CA THR A 110 -73.09 8.55 29.55
C THR A 110 -73.61 9.06 30.89
N GLU A 111 -74.91 8.93 31.14
CA GLU A 111 -75.52 9.36 32.40
C GLU A 111 -74.84 8.74 33.63
N ASN A 112 -74.29 7.53 33.51
CA ASN A 112 -73.56 6.86 34.59
C ASN A 112 -72.27 7.61 34.94
N ARG A 113 -71.57 8.15 33.95
CA ARG A 113 -70.34 8.92 34.16
C ARG A 113 -70.60 10.22 34.91
N ASP A 114 -71.76 10.83 34.68
CA ASP A 114 -72.15 12.09 35.31
C ASP A 114 -72.71 11.89 36.72
N LYS A 115 -73.45 10.79 36.94
CA LYS A 115 -74.10 10.48 38.22
C LYS A 115 -73.17 9.84 39.24
N PHE A 116 -72.19 9.05 38.81
CA PHE A 116 -71.31 8.27 39.69
C PHE A 116 -69.87 8.77 39.61
N LEU A 117 -69.64 9.96 40.15
CA LEU A 117 -68.29 10.48 40.35
C LEU A 117 -67.62 9.76 41.54
N PRO A 118 -66.30 9.51 41.48
CA PRO A 118 -65.56 9.01 42.63
C PRO A 118 -65.78 9.94 43.84
N PRO A 119 -66.03 9.39 45.04
CA PRO A 119 -66.15 10.23 46.23
C PRO A 119 -64.83 10.96 46.47
N GLU A 120 -64.93 12.24 46.82
CA GLU A 120 -63.76 13.04 47.19
C GLU A 120 -63.07 12.40 48.40
N LEU A 121 -61.74 12.26 48.33
CA LEU A 121 -60.93 11.68 49.39
C LEU A 121 -60.88 12.65 50.57
N LEU A 122 -61.91 12.60 51.43
CA LEU A 122 -61.91 13.33 52.68
C LEU A 122 -60.76 12.82 53.58
N PRO A 123 -60.10 13.73 54.32
CA PRO A 123 -59.06 13.33 55.26
C PRO A 123 -59.63 12.36 56.28
N ARG A 124 -58.91 11.26 56.52
CA ARG A 124 -59.28 10.25 57.51
C ARG A 124 -59.40 10.92 58.89
N PRO A 125 -60.42 10.62 59.71
CA PRO A 125 -60.53 11.20 61.04
C PRO A 125 -59.26 10.94 61.87
N PRO A 126 -58.84 11.89 62.73
CA PRO A 126 -57.59 11.78 63.47
C PRO A 126 -57.62 10.59 64.43
N LEU A 127 -56.54 9.80 64.43
CA LEU A 127 -56.41 8.64 65.31
C LEU A 127 -56.05 9.09 66.74
N ALA A 128 -56.87 8.73 67.72
CA ALA A 128 -56.62 9.02 69.13
C ALA A 128 -55.46 8.15 69.67
N LYS A 129 -54.30 8.76 69.87
CA LYS A 129 -53.14 8.10 70.50
C LYS A 129 -53.29 8.14 72.03
N ARG A 130 -53.15 6.97 72.67
CA ARG A 130 -53.05 6.88 74.14
C ARG A 130 -51.62 7.21 74.55
N ASN A 131 -51.45 8.17 75.45
CA ASN A 131 -50.16 8.46 76.05
C ASN A 131 -49.84 7.41 77.12
N THR A 132 -48.67 6.77 77.00
CA THR A 132 -48.12 5.90 78.04
C THR A 132 -46.99 6.61 78.75
N ASN A 133 -47.01 6.62 80.08
CA ASN A 133 -45.99 7.25 80.92
C ASN A 133 -44.83 6.28 81.25
N LEU A 134 -44.56 5.31 80.38
CA LEU A 134 -43.49 4.34 80.60
C LEU A 134 -42.18 4.88 80.04
N HIS A 135 -41.22 5.16 80.91
CA HIS A 135 -39.85 5.51 80.55
C HIS A 135 -38.93 4.36 80.95
N MET A 136 -38.01 3.95 80.07
CA MET A 136 -36.96 3.01 80.45
C MET A 136 -35.91 3.78 81.25
N GLU A 137 -35.83 3.52 82.55
CA GLU A 137 -34.81 4.09 83.44
C GLU A 137 -33.70 3.07 83.72
N GLY A 138 -32.45 3.54 83.78
CA GLY A 138 -31.27 2.76 84.16
C GLY A 138 -30.15 2.79 83.13
N ASP A 139 -28.94 3.15 83.57
CA ASP A 139 -27.73 3.07 82.74
C ASP A 139 -27.19 1.63 82.75
N MET A 140 -27.67 0.82 81.81
CA MET A 140 -27.12 -0.50 81.61
C MET A 140 -25.71 -0.40 81.00
N HIS A 141 -24.68 -0.75 81.78
CA HIS A 141 -23.32 -0.86 81.28
C HIS A 141 -23.22 -2.05 80.33
N LEU A 142 -23.35 -1.76 79.03
CA LEU A 142 -23.32 -2.76 77.95
C LEU A 142 -21.89 -3.12 77.50
N GLY A 143 -20.86 -2.50 78.09
CA GLY A 143 -19.47 -2.78 77.79
C GLY A 143 -19.02 -4.10 78.40
N SER A 144 -18.40 -4.96 77.59
CA SER A 144 -17.69 -6.13 78.10
C SER A 144 -16.24 -5.77 78.39
N GLU A 145 -15.62 -6.45 79.36
CA GLU A 145 -14.21 -6.24 79.71
C GLU A 145 -13.27 -6.36 78.49
N ASN A 146 -13.62 -7.20 77.51
CA ASN A 146 -12.88 -7.32 76.25
C ASN A 146 -12.95 -6.04 75.40
N ARG A 147 -14.10 -5.37 75.37
CA ARG A 147 -14.27 -4.13 74.61
C ARG A 147 -13.42 -3.00 75.19
N ASP A 148 -13.25 -2.98 76.51
CA ASP A 148 -12.45 -1.96 77.19
C ASP A 148 -10.93 -2.23 77.07
N LYS A 149 -10.54 -3.50 77.04
CA LYS A 149 -9.12 -3.90 76.95
C LYS A 149 -8.57 -3.94 75.52
N PHE A 150 -9.40 -4.30 74.54
CA PHE A 150 -8.97 -4.48 73.15
C PHE A 150 -9.54 -3.36 72.28
N ILE A 151 -8.99 -2.16 72.46
CA ILE A 151 -9.26 -1.01 71.60
C ILE A 151 -8.36 -1.12 70.36
N PRO A 152 -8.88 -0.80 69.15
CA PRO A 152 -8.04 -0.77 67.96
C PRO A 152 -6.84 0.17 68.17
N LEU A 153 -5.63 -0.37 68.07
CA LEU A 153 -4.43 0.46 68.05
C LEU A 153 -4.33 1.15 66.69
N ASP A 154 -4.06 2.46 66.69
CA ASP A 154 -3.71 3.17 65.47
C ASP A 154 -2.47 2.53 64.83
N PRO A 155 -2.44 2.38 63.49
CA PRO A 155 -1.34 1.73 62.81
C PRO A 155 -0.06 2.55 63.00
N LEU A 156 0.88 1.99 63.77
CA LEU A 156 2.21 2.55 63.93
C LEU A 156 2.91 2.60 62.56
N PRO A 157 3.72 3.64 62.29
CA PRO A 157 4.46 3.73 61.04
C PRO A 157 5.40 2.53 60.89
N ARG A 158 5.35 1.88 59.72
CA ARG A 158 6.22 0.75 59.41
C ARG A 158 7.69 1.19 59.43
N PRO A 159 8.62 0.44 60.04
CA PRO A 159 10.04 0.77 59.96
C PRO A 159 10.50 0.81 58.50
N PRO A 160 11.41 1.73 58.14
CA PRO A 160 11.86 1.91 56.77
C PRO A 160 12.59 0.65 56.27
N LEU A 161 12.36 0.30 55.00
CA LEU A 161 13.00 -0.87 54.38
C LEU A 161 14.46 -0.55 54.05
N THR A 162 15.40 -1.25 54.68
CA THR A 162 16.83 -1.13 54.37
C THR A 162 17.13 -1.76 53.01
N LYS A 163 17.44 -0.93 52.00
CA LYS A 163 17.95 -1.43 50.71
C LYS A 163 19.41 -1.87 50.90
N ARG A 164 19.74 -3.11 50.52
CA ARG A 164 21.14 -3.54 50.44
C ARG A 164 21.75 -2.96 49.17
N GLY A 165 22.89 -2.28 49.30
CA GLY A 165 23.68 -1.89 48.14
C GLY A 165 24.21 -3.14 47.43
N THR A 166 24.12 -3.18 46.11
CA THR A 166 24.76 -4.22 45.30
C THR A 166 26.21 -3.81 45.06
N ASN A 167 27.17 -4.62 45.51
CA ASN A 167 28.61 -4.38 45.30
C ASN A 167 29.07 -4.71 43.86
N LEU A 168 28.17 -4.62 42.87
CA LEU A 168 28.47 -4.94 41.49
C LEU A 168 28.65 -3.66 40.69
N HIS A 169 29.88 -3.40 40.28
CA HIS A 169 30.23 -2.34 39.33
C HIS A 169 30.66 -3.01 38.03
N LEU A 170 30.12 -2.54 36.90
CA LEU A 170 30.61 -2.96 35.58
C LEU A 170 31.94 -2.26 35.34
N GLU A 171 33.03 -3.03 35.34
CA GLU A 171 34.37 -2.54 35.02
C GLU A 171 34.74 -2.86 33.57
N GLY A 172 35.45 -1.94 32.92
CA GLY A 172 35.93 -2.06 31.54
C GLY A 172 35.16 -1.20 30.54
N ASP A 173 35.88 -0.66 29.56
CA ASP A 173 35.29 0.04 28.41
C ASP A 173 35.15 -0.95 27.25
N MET A 174 33.93 -1.37 26.94
CA MET A 174 33.66 -2.33 25.88
C MET A 174 33.38 -1.59 24.57
N THR A 175 34.44 -1.28 23.83
CA THR A 175 34.29 -0.67 22.50
C THR A 175 33.93 -1.75 21.46
N LEU A 176 32.65 -1.84 21.12
CA LEU A 176 32.12 -2.77 20.11
C LEU A 176 32.30 -2.21 18.69
N ASN A 177 33.55 -2.09 18.24
CA ASN A 177 33.86 -1.66 16.86
C ASN A 177 34.33 -2.87 16.04
N SER A 178 33.50 -3.31 15.09
CA SER A 178 33.88 -4.37 14.16
C SER A 178 34.86 -3.88 13.10
N GLU A 179 35.76 -4.75 12.65
CA GLU A 179 36.74 -4.44 11.59
C GLU A 179 36.08 -3.81 10.35
N TYR A 180 34.90 -4.31 9.96
CA TYR A 180 34.15 -3.81 8.81
C TYR A 180 33.80 -2.31 8.93
N ARG A 181 33.45 -1.85 10.14
CA ARG A 181 33.07 -0.46 10.40
C ARG A 181 34.24 0.51 10.23
N ASN A 182 35.47 0.04 10.48
CA ASN A 182 36.67 0.85 10.29
C ASN A 182 37.13 0.90 8.82
N ILE A 183 36.87 -0.17 8.07
CA ILE A 183 37.31 -0.32 6.68
C ILE A 183 36.37 0.41 5.70
N PHE A 184 35.06 0.34 5.93
CA PHE A 184 34.05 0.96 5.07
C PHE A 184 33.51 2.23 5.71
N VAL A 185 34.38 3.23 5.81
CA VAL A 185 33.99 4.61 6.15
C VAL A 185 33.50 5.31 4.89
N GLY A 186 32.48 6.17 5.03
CA GLY A 186 31.99 6.98 3.93
C GLY A 186 33.10 7.91 3.45
N PHE A 187 33.52 7.77 2.20
CA PHE A 187 34.48 8.68 1.58
C PHE A 187 33.75 10.00 1.28
N GLU A 188 34.04 11.04 2.06
CA GLU A 188 33.57 12.39 1.75
C GLU A 188 34.30 12.90 0.49
N GLU A 189 33.51 13.34 -0.48
CA GLU A 189 33.90 14.09 -1.68
C GLU A 189 34.91 13.42 -2.64
N LEU A 190 34.40 12.46 -3.42
CA LEU A 190 34.88 12.35 -4.81
C LEU A 190 34.44 13.63 -5.54
N GLU A 191 35.40 14.48 -5.94
CA GLU A 191 35.12 15.63 -6.79
C GLU A 191 34.30 15.18 -8.01
N ARG A 192 33.05 15.64 -8.10
CA ARG A 192 32.18 15.28 -9.22
C ARG A 192 32.77 15.88 -10.49
N ILE A 193 33.21 15.02 -11.43
CA ILE A 193 33.63 15.44 -12.75
C ILE A 193 32.47 16.21 -13.40
N ARG A 194 32.68 17.49 -13.70
CA ARG A 194 31.64 18.30 -14.34
C ARG A 194 31.51 17.87 -15.82
N PRO A 195 30.29 17.67 -16.34
CA PRO A 195 30.12 17.36 -17.75
C PRO A 195 30.60 18.53 -18.61
N ALA A 196 31.43 18.25 -19.61
CA ALA A 196 31.89 19.24 -20.57
C ALA A 196 30.78 19.53 -21.58
N PHE A 197 30.26 20.76 -21.59
CA PHE A 197 29.29 21.20 -22.59
C PHE A 197 30.00 21.72 -23.84
N PRO A 198 29.52 21.39 -25.05
CA PRO A 198 30.09 21.92 -26.29
C PRO A 198 29.87 23.43 -26.37
N THR A 199 30.92 24.19 -26.69
CA THR A 199 30.81 25.62 -26.92
C THR A 199 30.26 25.89 -28.31
N ASN A 200 29.33 26.84 -28.43
CA ASN A 200 28.80 27.24 -29.74
C ASN A 200 29.87 28.07 -30.49
N ASN A 201 30.35 27.54 -31.62
CA ASN A 201 31.36 28.20 -32.46
C ASN A 201 30.73 28.99 -33.63
N LEU A 202 29.41 29.23 -33.60
CA LEU A 202 28.71 29.97 -34.65
C LEU A 202 29.04 31.47 -34.55
N LYS A 203 29.79 32.00 -35.52
CA LYS A 203 29.98 33.44 -35.68
C LYS A 203 28.87 34.00 -36.57
N SER A 204 28.24 35.09 -36.14
CA SER A 204 27.18 35.77 -36.91
C SER A 204 27.71 36.85 -37.86
N ASP A 205 29.03 36.93 -38.06
CA ASP A 205 29.68 37.90 -38.97
C ASP A 205 29.75 37.39 -40.41
N GLY A 206 28.57 37.18 -41.01
CA GLY A 206 28.45 36.94 -42.45
C GLY A 206 28.00 38.21 -43.17
N PHE A 207 28.69 38.63 -44.22
CA PHE A 207 28.20 39.67 -45.13
C PHE A 207 27.06 39.10 -45.97
N LEU A 208 25.84 39.60 -45.77
CA LEU A 208 24.66 39.22 -46.54
C LEU A 208 24.57 40.09 -47.80
N GLN A 209 24.82 39.52 -48.98
CA GLN A 209 24.51 40.19 -50.24
C GLN A 209 22.99 40.21 -50.43
N THR A 210 22.37 41.37 -50.25
CA THR A 210 20.91 41.56 -50.38
C THR A 210 20.46 42.02 -51.77
N GLU A 211 21.38 42.14 -52.73
CA GLU A 211 21.02 42.53 -54.08
C GLU A 211 20.43 41.34 -54.84
N THR A 212 19.15 41.47 -55.22
CA THR A 212 18.46 40.51 -56.09
C THR A 212 18.22 41.17 -57.45
N GLU A 213 18.16 40.37 -58.53
CA GLU A 213 18.12 40.85 -59.91
C GLU A 213 16.89 41.73 -60.25
N THR A 214 15.89 41.77 -59.38
CA THR A 214 14.68 42.58 -59.50
C THR A 214 14.94 44.09 -59.34
N SER A 215 16.11 44.50 -58.83
CA SER A 215 16.51 45.92 -58.75
C SER A 215 16.69 46.58 -60.12
N LYS A 216 16.75 45.80 -61.20
CA LYS A 216 16.94 46.29 -62.58
C LYS A 216 15.65 46.69 -63.29
N PHE A 217 14.47 46.47 -62.70
CA PHE A 217 13.18 46.89 -63.27
C PHE A 217 12.58 48.05 -62.47
N VAL A 218 12.71 49.26 -63.00
CA VAL A 218 12.05 50.47 -62.46
C VAL A 218 10.70 50.65 -63.16
N LYS A 219 9.63 50.83 -62.38
CA LYS A 219 8.30 51.14 -62.91
C LYS A 219 8.31 52.53 -63.56
N HIS A 220 7.78 52.63 -64.78
CA HIS A 220 7.41 53.91 -65.38
C HIS A 220 5.92 54.15 -65.16
N ASP A 221 5.57 55.33 -64.63
CA ASP A 221 4.19 55.70 -64.36
C ASP A 221 3.44 56.03 -65.66
N ILE A 222 2.43 55.22 -65.98
CA ILE A 222 1.57 55.40 -67.15
C ILE A 222 0.38 56.29 -66.75
N GLN A 223 0.25 57.45 -67.38
CA GLN A 223 -0.85 58.39 -67.14
C GLN A 223 -2.16 57.90 -67.80
N PRO A 224 -3.31 57.92 -67.12
CA PRO A 224 -4.58 57.44 -67.69
C PRO A 224 -5.13 58.40 -68.77
N VAL A 225 -5.69 57.83 -69.85
CA VAL A 225 -6.07 58.54 -71.09
C VAL A 225 -7.38 59.35 -70.94
N ILE A 226 -8.19 59.13 -69.91
CA ILE A 226 -9.47 59.82 -69.71
C ILE A 226 -9.29 60.92 -68.64
N PRO A 227 -9.51 62.22 -68.98
CA PRO A 227 -9.15 63.34 -68.10
C PRO A 227 -9.83 63.35 -66.72
N LEU A 228 -11.05 62.81 -66.61
CA LEU A 228 -11.87 62.96 -65.41
C LEU A 228 -11.43 62.07 -64.24
N LEU A 229 -10.59 61.06 -64.49
CA LEU A 229 -10.04 60.18 -63.44
C LEU A 229 -8.62 60.57 -63.01
N ARG A 230 -8.13 61.73 -63.47
CA ARG A 230 -6.76 62.19 -63.15
C ARG A 230 -6.59 62.65 -61.70
N ASN A 231 -7.68 62.99 -60.99
CA ASN A 231 -7.63 63.61 -59.67
C ASN A 231 -8.48 62.91 -58.58
N TYR A 232 -8.78 61.60 -58.69
CA TYR A 232 -9.45 60.88 -57.60
C TYR A 232 -8.46 60.04 -56.78
N ASP A 233 -8.26 60.43 -55.52
CA ASP A 233 -7.36 59.75 -54.59
C ASP A 233 -7.88 58.34 -54.25
N VAL A 234 -7.07 57.34 -54.61
CA VAL A 234 -7.37 55.89 -54.55
C VAL A 234 -7.48 55.36 -53.09
N GLY A 235 -7.36 56.22 -52.08
CA GLY A 235 -7.34 55.84 -50.67
C GLY A 235 -8.69 55.82 -49.93
N LYS A 236 -9.81 56.22 -50.55
CA LYS A 236 -11.10 56.39 -49.84
C LYS A 236 -11.98 55.13 -49.93
N ARG A 237 -12.01 54.32 -48.87
CA ARG A 237 -12.91 53.14 -48.74
C ARG A 237 -14.33 53.55 -48.33
N ILE A 238 -15.32 52.88 -48.90
CA ILE A 238 -16.76 53.12 -48.72
C ILE A 238 -17.26 52.17 -47.61
N ASN A 239 -17.83 52.69 -46.52
CA ASN A 239 -18.34 51.90 -45.39
C ASN A 239 -19.82 51.55 -45.59
N LEU A 240 -20.22 50.28 -45.37
CA LEU A 240 -21.60 49.80 -45.47
C LEU A 240 -22.06 49.19 -44.12
N GLY A 241 -22.87 49.96 -43.39
CA GLY A 241 -24.02 49.60 -42.52
C GLY A 241 -23.95 48.48 -41.45
N ASP A 242 -24.27 48.87 -40.21
CA ASP A 242 -24.51 48.05 -39.00
C ASP A 242 -25.91 47.41 -38.95
N GLU A 243 -26.06 46.18 -38.40
CA GLU A 243 -27.34 45.57 -37.98
C GLU A 243 -27.18 44.87 -36.58
N PRO A 244 -28.11 45.03 -35.62
CA PRO A 244 -27.91 44.71 -34.20
C PRO A 244 -28.29 43.29 -33.73
N ILE A 245 -27.70 42.90 -32.59
CA ILE A 245 -27.81 41.61 -31.89
C ILE A 245 -29.13 41.48 -31.10
N VAL A 246 -29.90 40.42 -31.35
CA VAL A 246 -31.15 40.08 -30.62
C VAL A 246 -30.85 39.28 -29.34
N LYS A 247 -31.34 39.76 -28.19
CA LYS A 247 -31.37 39.03 -26.91
C LYS A 247 -32.54 38.04 -26.89
N LYS A 248 -32.29 36.79 -26.48
CA LYS A 248 -33.34 35.80 -26.16
C LYS A 248 -33.80 35.98 -24.70
N ALA A 249 -35.11 35.89 -24.50
CA ALA A 249 -35.75 35.66 -23.21
C ALA A 249 -35.65 34.18 -22.81
#